data_AF-A0A2S6SBZ1-F1
#
_entry.id   AF-A0A2S6SBZ1-F1
#
_cell.length_a   1.000
_cell.length_b   1.000
_cell.length_c   1.000
_cell.angle_alpha   90.00
_cell.angle_beta   90.00
_cell.angle_gamma   90.00
#
_symmetry.space_group_name_H-M   'P 1'
#
loop_
_entity.id
_entity.type
_entity.pdbx_description
1 polymer ?
#
loop_
_entity_poly.entity_id
_entity_poly.type
_entity_poly.pdbx_seq_one_letter_code
_entity_poly.pdbx_strand_id
1 'polypeptide(L)'
;MNTKSILVCLDTGNSSYFDHNILSDIKKLSSYIVEVHIKDHSKKNSLGEYTTKYNSVNLGSGDVDFPSIFKELENSEYKGPFILQMARGKNHLKVVESALDYTKKFL
;
A
#
# COMPACT_ATOMS: atom_id res chain seq x y z
N MET A 1 11.32 12.81 21.09
CA MET A 1 9.86 12.65 20.97
C MET A 1 9.55 11.17 21.00
N ASN A 2 9.05 10.65 22.11
CA ASN A 2 8.53 9.28 22.18
C ASN A 2 7.31 9.32 23.11
N THR A 3 6.16 9.64 22.53
CA THR A 3 4.90 9.79 23.25
C THR A 3 3.91 8.81 22.65
N LYS A 4 3.10 8.13 23.47
CA LYS A 4 2.09 7.15 23.02
C LYS A 4 1.03 7.74 22.06
N SER A 5 1.02 9.05 21.83
CA SER A 5 0.05 9.75 20.99
C SER A 5 0.49 9.93 19.54
N ILE A 6 1.69 9.49 19.14
CA ILE A 6 2.17 9.56 17.75
C ILE A 6 2.21 8.14 17.21
N LEU A 7 1.48 7.91 16.11
CA LEU A 7 1.26 6.61 15.49
C LEU A 7 1.49 6.71 13.98
N VAL A 8 1.53 5.57 13.30
CA VAL A 8 1.85 5.44 11.88
C VAL A 8 0.65 4.92 11.11
N CYS A 9 0.24 5.67 10.09
CA CYS A 9 -0.55 5.18 8.98
C CYS A 9 0.42 4.81 7.85
N LEU A 10 0.54 3.52 7.53
CA LEU A 10 1.44 3.05 6.49
C LEU A 10 0.74 3.07 5.13
N ASP A 11 1.25 3.83 4.15
CA ASP A 11 0.72 3.86 2.78
C ASP A 11 1.65 3.11 1.83
N THR A 12 1.20 1.95 1.34
CA THR A 12 2.03 1.06 0.51
C THR A 12 2.47 1.72 -0.80
N GLY A 13 1.58 2.54 -1.38
CA GLY A 13 1.82 3.19 -2.67
C GLY A 13 2.79 4.36 -2.54
N ASN A 14 2.66 5.19 -1.50
CA ASN A 14 3.57 6.31 -1.30
C ASN A 14 4.96 5.81 -0.90
N SER A 15 5.04 4.87 0.05
CA SER A 15 6.34 4.32 0.49
C SER A 15 7.10 3.71 -0.69
N SER A 16 6.43 2.91 -1.52
CA SER A 16 7.04 2.32 -2.72
C SER A 16 7.44 3.38 -3.76
N TYR A 17 6.61 4.39 -4.02
CA TYR A 17 6.93 5.43 -5.02
C TYR A 17 8.18 6.24 -4.66
N PHE A 18 8.34 6.58 -3.39
CA PHE A 18 9.49 7.32 -2.86
C PHE A 18 10.69 6.42 -2.52
N ASP A 19 10.69 5.16 -2.98
CA ASP A 19 11.78 4.20 -2.80
C ASP A 19 12.15 3.92 -1.33
N HIS A 20 11.17 4.06 -0.42
CA HIS A 20 11.36 3.64 0.97
C HIS A 20 11.42 2.11 1.07
N ASN A 21 12.29 1.61 1.95
CA ASN A 21 12.33 0.19 2.28
C ASN A 21 11.19 -0.15 3.25
N ILE A 22 9.99 -0.35 2.68
CA ILE A 22 8.77 -0.58 3.44
C ILE A 22 8.86 -1.81 4.36
N LEU A 23 9.59 -2.86 3.97
CA LEU A 23 9.77 -4.04 4.82
C LEU A 23 10.60 -3.70 6.07
N SER A 24 11.63 -2.85 5.92
CA SER A 24 12.39 -2.33 7.06
C SER A 24 11.54 -1.42 7.93
N ASP A 25 10.70 -0.58 7.33
CA ASP A 25 9.81 0.32 8.05
C ASP A 25 8.78 -0.46 8.87
N ILE A 26 8.16 -1.49 8.30
CA ILE A 26 7.22 -2.38 9.02
C ILE A 26 7.92 -3.02 10.23
N LYS A 27 9.11 -3.59 10.06
CA LYS A 27 9.85 -4.21 11.19
C LYS A 27 10.16 -3.23 12.31
N LYS A 28 10.54 -1.99 11.96
CA LYS A 28 10.96 -0.97 12.94
C LYS A 28 9.77 -0.29 13.61
N LEU A 29 8.66 -0.16 12.90
CA LEU A 29 7.50 0.64 13.31
C LEU A 29 6.27 -0.22 13.65
N SER A 30 6.38 -1.54 13.66
CA SER A 30 5.25 -2.47 13.87
C SER A 30 4.37 -2.11 15.06
N SER A 31 4.96 -1.72 16.19
CA SER A 31 4.23 -1.32 17.41
C SER A 31 3.52 0.04 17.32
N TYR A 32 3.80 0.82 16.28
CA TYR A 32 3.19 2.13 16.02
C TYR A 32 2.24 2.14 14.82
N ILE A 33 2.29 1.12 13.96
CA ILE A 33 1.41 1.02 12.78
C ILE A 33 0.00 0.68 13.27
N VAL A 34 -0.94 1.60 13.05
CA VAL A 34 -2.35 1.43 13.48
C VAL A 34 -3.29 1.18 12.31
N GLU A 35 -2.91 1.57 11.10
CA GLU A 35 -3.64 1.28 9.88
C GLU A 35 -2.68 1.15 8.69
N VAL A 36 -3.08 0.35 7.69
CA VAL A 36 -2.34 0.18 6.45
C VAL A 36 -3.25 0.54 5.29
N HIS A 37 -2.87 1.57 4.54
CA HIS A 37 -3.52 1.96 3.30
C HIS A 37 -2.97 1.12 2.14
N ILE A 38 -3.84 0.30 1.57
CA ILE A 38 -3.54 -0.50 0.38
C ILE A 38 -3.75 0.38 -0.84
N LYS A 39 -2.63 0.84 -1.40
CA LYS A 39 -2.54 1.74 -2.54
C LYS A 39 -1.45 1.27 -3.49
N ASP A 40 -1.71 1.37 -4.78
CA ASP A 40 -0.76 1.00 -5.83
C ASP A 40 -0.43 2.22 -6.71
N HIS A 41 0.76 2.18 -7.30
CA HIS A 41 1.29 3.23 -8.17
C HIS A 41 2.14 2.63 -9.28
N SER A 42 2.37 3.37 -10.36
CA SER A 42 3.38 2.99 -11.34
C SER A 42 4.31 4.16 -11.65
N LYS A 43 5.60 3.91 -11.74
CA LYS A 43 6.59 4.87 -12.26
C LYS A 43 6.54 4.98 -13.78
N LYS A 44 5.66 4.23 -14.45
CA LYS A 44 5.45 4.29 -15.89
C LYS A 44 4.09 4.90 -16.23
N ASN A 45 4.04 5.64 -17.34
CA ASN A 45 2.79 6.15 -17.91
C ASN A 45 2.09 5.07 -18.77
N SER A 46 0.95 5.40 -19.37
CA SER A 46 0.20 4.48 -20.23
C SER A 46 0.92 4.06 -21.52
N LEU A 47 2.02 4.74 -21.89
CA LEU A 47 2.89 4.38 -23.01
C LEU A 47 4.09 3.53 -22.57
N GLY A 48 4.21 3.23 -21.26
CA GLY A 48 5.32 2.46 -20.69
C GLY A 48 6.57 3.29 -20.38
N GLU A 49 6.51 4.61 -20.54
CA GLU A 49 7.64 5.52 -20.31
C GLU A 49 7.73 5.93 -18.85
N TYR A 50 8.94 6.06 -18.32
CA TYR A 50 9.15 6.51 -16.95
C TYR A 50 8.67 7.95 -16.74
N THR A 51 8.02 8.20 -15.60
CA THR A 51 7.51 9.51 -15.21
C THR A 51 7.88 9.86 -13.77
N THR A 52 8.06 11.16 -13.52
CA THR A 52 8.30 11.73 -12.19
C THR A 52 7.01 12.18 -11.50
N LYS A 53 5.86 11.95 -12.13
CA LYS A 53 4.55 12.29 -11.59
C LYS A 53 3.94 11.05 -10.94
N TYR A 54 3.42 11.21 -9.72
CA TYR A 54 2.73 10.12 -9.03
C TYR A 54 1.54 9.64 -9.86
N ASN A 55 1.56 8.37 -10.26
CA ASN A 55 0.52 7.75 -11.07
C ASN A 55 -0.14 6.63 -10.27
N SER A 56 -1.32 6.90 -9.71
CA SER A 56 -2.10 5.90 -8.98
C SER A 56 -2.77 4.95 -9.96
N VAL A 57 -2.62 3.65 -9.72
CA VAL A 57 -3.15 2.59 -10.60
C VAL A 57 -4.01 1.61 -9.80
N ASN A 58 -4.75 0.74 -10.52
CA ASN A 58 -5.50 -0.32 -9.88
C ASN A 58 -4.57 -1.28 -9.14
N LEU A 59 -5.02 -1.81 -8.01
CA LEU A 59 -4.22 -2.72 -7.20
C LEU A 59 -3.78 -3.94 -8.03
N GLY A 60 -2.49 -4.26 -7.99
CA GLY A 60 -1.89 -5.38 -8.70
C GLY A 60 -1.48 -5.10 -10.14
N SER A 61 -1.61 -3.85 -10.60
CA SER A 61 -1.13 -3.42 -11.91
C SER A 61 0.07 -2.48 -11.83
N GLY A 62 0.49 -2.11 -10.62
CA GLY A 62 1.61 -1.21 -10.39
C GLY A 62 2.85 -1.89 -9.85
N ASP A 63 3.68 -1.09 -9.18
CA ASP A 63 5.04 -1.41 -8.78
C ASP A 63 5.15 -1.83 -7.31
N VAL A 64 4.04 -1.86 -6.56
CA VAL A 64 4.02 -2.27 -5.15
C VAL A 64 4.14 -3.79 -5.02
N ASP A 65 5.16 -4.26 -4.29
CA ASP A 65 5.33 -5.67 -3.93
C ASP A 65 4.42 -6.06 -2.74
N PHE A 66 3.12 -6.18 -3.01
CA PHE A 66 2.13 -6.62 -2.03
C PHE A 66 2.46 -7.97 -1.37
N PRO A 67 2.87 -9.04 -2.10
CA PRO A 67 3.22 -10.31 -1.48
C PRO A 67 4.23 -10.16 -0.32
N SER A 68 5.34 -9.45 -0.54
CA SER A 68 6.35 -9.25 0.50
C SER A 68 5.84 -8.38 1.64
N ILE A 69 5.08 -7.32 1.35
CA ILE A 69 4.50 -6.42 2.35
C ILE A 69 3.54 -7.16 3.28
N PHE A 70 2.57 -7.90 2.72
CA PHE A 70 1.61 -8.66 3.52
C PHE A 70 2.30 -9.75 4.35
N LYS A 71 3.31 -10.42 3.79
CA LYS A 71 4.09 -11.40 4.54
C LYS A 71 4.82 -10.77 5.72
N GLU A 72 5.38 -9.58 5.55
CA GLU A 72 6.08 -8.88 6.63
C GLU A 72 5.13 -8.33 7.70
N LEU A 73 3.95 -7.84 7.30
CA LEU A 73 2.90 -7.45 8.24
C LEU A 73 2.41 -8.64 9.08
N GLU A 74 2.24 -9.81 8.46
CA GLU A 74 1.93 -11.06 9.16
C GLU A 74 3.03 -11.44 10.16
N ASN A 75 4.30 -11.46 9.71
CA ASN A 75 5.46 -11.77 10.56
C ASN A 75 5.62 -10.78 11.73
N SER A 76 5.19 -9.53 11.54
CA SER A 76 5.19 -8.47 12.55
C SER A 76 3.92 -8.46 13.42
N GLU A 77 3.08 -9.50 13.30
CA GLU A 77 1.84 -9.70 14.04
C GLU A 77 0.85 -8.53 13.92
N TYR A 78 0.86 -7.81 12.81
CA TYR A 78 -0.04 -6.68 12.58
C TYR A 78 -1.52 -7.13 12.63
N LYS A 79 -2.35 -6.42 13.41
CA LYS A 79 -3.79 -6.71 13.59
C LYS A 79 -4.71 -5.51 13.27
N GLY A 80 -4.14 -4.40 12.79
CA GLY A 80 -4.94 -3.22 12.44
C GLY A 80 -5.73 -3.39 11.14
N PRO A 81 -6.64 -2.45 10.83
CA PRO A 81 -7.41 -2.48 9.60
C PRO A 81 -6.55 -2.26 8.35
N PHE A 82 -7.03 -2.82 7.24
CA PHE A 82 -6.57 -2.49 5.90
C PHE A 82 -7.58 -1.54 5.25
N ILE A 83 -7.11 -0.38 4.78
CA ILE A 83 -7.94 0.62 4.12
C ILE A 83 -7.67 0.59 2.62
N LEU A 84 -8.68 0.32 1.81
CA LEU A 84 -8.56 0.37 0.35
C LEU A 84 -8.47 1.83 -0.12
N GLN A 85 -7.27 2.29 -0.48
CA GLN A 85 -7.05 3.63 -1.06
C GLN A 85 -6.74 3.48 -2.56
N MET A 86 -7.80 3.23 -3.32
CA MET A 86 -7.71 2.80 -4.72
C MET A 86 -7.56 3.96 -5.70
N ALA A 87 -7.03 3.67 -6.90
CA ALA A 87 -7.11 4.58 -8.03
C ALA A 87 -8.57 4.86 -8.41
N ARG A 88 -8.83 6.07 -8.93
CA ARG A 88 -10.18 6.43 -9.42
C ARG A 88 -10.44 5.72 -10.74
N GLY A 89 -11.67 5.25 -10.92
CA GLY A 89 -12.14 4.69 -12.19
C GLY A 89 -13.54 5.16 -12.52
N LYS A 90 -13.97 4.97 -13.77
CA LYS A 90 -15.31 5.42 -14.24
C LYS A 90 -16.46 4.79 -13.46
N ASN A 91 -16.29 3.54 -12.99
CA ASN A 91 -17.28 2.84 -12.18
C ASN A 91 -16.66 2.50 -10.82
N HIS A 92 -17.03 3.27 -9.79
CA HIS A 92 -16.47 3.12 -8.45
C HIS A 92 -16.78 1.76 -7.81
N LEU A 93 -17.95 1.17 -8.07
CA LEU A 93 -18.32 -0.13 -7.52
C LEU A 93 -17.39 -1.23 -8.06
N LYS A 94 -17.18 -1.26 -9.38
CA LYS A 94 -16.26 -2.23 -10.01
C LYS A 94 -14.82 -2.07 -9.53
N VAL A 95 -14.37 -0.84 -9.29
CA VAL A 95 -13.04 -0.57 -8.73
C VAL A 95 -12.93 -1.14 -7.33
N VAL A 96 -13.93 -0.90 -6.47
CA VAL A 96 -13.96 -1.44 -5.10
C VAL A 96 -14.00 -2.97 -5.08
N GLU A 97 -14.84 -3.59 -5.92
CA GLU A 97 -14.92 -5.05 -6.06
C GLU A 97 -13.56 -5.64 -6.45
N SER A 98 -12.94 -5.09 -7.51
CA SER A 98 -11.64 -5.58 -7.99
C SER A 98 -10.53 -5.40 -6.97
N ALA A 99 -10.53 -4.27 -6.25
CA ALA A 99 -9.55 -3.99 -5.20
C ALA A 99 -9.72 -4.94 -4.01
N LEU A 100 -10.97 -5.17 -3.57
CA LEU A 100 -11.29 -6.10 -2.50
C LEU A 100 -10.86 -7.53 -2.86
N ASP A 101 -11.18 -7.99 -4.07
CA ASP A 101 -10.81 -9.32 -4.57
C ASP A 101 -9.30 -9.49 -4.68
N TYR A 102 -8.58 -8.43 -5.08
CA TYR A 102 -7.12 -8.46 -5.10
C TYR A 102 -6.53 -8.55 -3.69
N THR A 103 -6.99 -7.70 -2.77
CA THR A 103 -6.47 -7.65 -1.39
C THR A 103 -6.75 -8.94 -0.61
N LYS A 104 -7.91 -9.57 -0.80
CA LYS A 104 -8.26 -10.85 -0.15
C LYS A 104 -7.33 -12.01 -0.49
N LYS A 105 -6.51 -11.92 -1.54
CA LYS A 105 -5.51 -12.95 -1.88
C LYS A 105 -4.37 -13.04 -0.86
N PHE A 106 -4.23 -12.04 0.01
CA PHE A 106 -3.13 -11.91 0.97
C PHE A 106 -3.58 -12.00 2.44
N LEU A 107 -4.88 -12.17 2.69
CA LEU A 107 -5.49 -12.30 4.02
C LEU A 107 -5.85 -13.75 4.30
#